data_AF-A0A2G9S9M6-F1
#
_entry.id   AF-A0A2G9S9M6-F1
#
_cell.length_a   1.000
_cell.length_b   1.000
_cell.length_c   1.000
_cell.angle_alpha   90.00
_cell.angle_beta   90.00
_cell.angle_gamma   90.00
#
_symmetry.space_group_name_H-M   'P 1'
#
loop_
_entity.id
_entity.type
_entity.pdbx_description
1 polymer ?
#
loop_
_entity_poly.entity_id
_entity_poly.type
_entity_poly.pdbx_seq_one_letter_code
_entity_poly.pdbx_strand_id
1 'polypeptide(L)'
;MSASLEKNSLCLFMDSRVPPGQSQRCQYYHDHPSLKFGFFFPASLRKTSESTSYSGLTTSNIGPMYPAFKVIWDYFHNVILLKYASEKNGVNVISGPIFDYDFDGQYDGFEQIQQRSNDTDAYIPTHYYIILTSCKNSSESLLLCTGPLDMISYVVPHRTENSESCAVSCFLSLSEIEAIHVKQGNSSP
;
A
#
# COMPACT_ATOMS: atom_id res chain seq x y z
N MET A 1 -16.24 35.45 2.14
CA MET A 1 -16.22 34.73 3.42
C MET A 1 -15.58 33.37 3.16
N SER A 2 -14.59 33.03 3.98
CA SER A 2 -13.61 31.96 3.77
C SER A 2 -14.27 30.59 3.55
N ALA A 3 -13.90 29.90 2.47
CA ALA A 3 -14.13 28.48 2.31
C ALA A 3 -13.15 27.73 3.22
N SER A 4 -13.66 27.19 4.33
CA SER A 4 -12.88 26.32 5.22
C SER A 4 -12.78 24.94 4.57
N LEU A 5 -11.72 24.73 3.81
CA LEU A 5 -11.30 23.43 3.31
C LEU A 5 -10.59 22.67 4.44
N GLU A 6 -11.29 22.21 5.48
CA GLU A 6 -10.64 21.50 6.60
C GLU A 6 -11.39 20.23 7.03
N LYS A 7 -10.63 19.13 6.96
CA LYS A 7 -10.74 17.87 7.72
C LYS A 7 -11.80 16.85 7.27
N ASN A 8 -11.51 16.16 6.17
CA ASN A 8 -12.14 14.88 5.86
C ASN A 8 -11.63 13.83 6.87
N SER A 9 -12.28 13.70 8.03
CA SER A 9 -11.99 12.65 9.01
C SER A 9 -12.32 11.31 8.38
N LEU A 10 -11.31 10.56 7.94
CA LEU A 10 -11.48 9.18 7.50
C LEU A 10 -12.14 8.37 8.62
N CYS A 11 -13.31 7.82 8.36
CA CYS A 11 -14.02 6.97 9.29
C CYS A 11 -13.41 5.57 9.25
N LEU A 12 -12.85 5.11 10.37
CA LEU A 12 -12.30 3.76 10.55
C LEU A 12 -13.20 2.98 11.51
N PHE A 13 -13.64 1.81 11.10
CA PHE A 13 -14.56 0.95 11.86
C PHE A 13 -13.83 -0.24 12.45
N MET A 14 -14.20 -0.65 13.66
CA MET A 14 -13.72 -1.90 14.23
C MET A 14 -14.28 -3.09 13.43
N ASP A 15 -13.43 -4.04 13.08
CA ASP A 15 -13.88 -5.30 12.49
C ASP A 15 -14.41 -6.24 13.57
N SER A 16 -15.73 -6.45 13.62
CA SER A 16 -16.36 -7.32 14.64
C SER A 16 -16.00 -8.80 14.50
N ARG A 17 -15.37 -9.21 13.39
CA ARG A 17 -14.90 -10.59 13.17
C ARG A 17 -13.55 -10.85 13.83
N VAL A 18 -12.80 -9.80 14.18
CA VAL A 18 -11.47 -9.89 14.79
C VAL A 18 -11.59 -9.51 16.28
N PRO A 19 -11.05 -10.33 17.21
CA PRO A 19 -11.08 -9.98 18.63
C PRO A 19 -10.39 -8.64 18.92
N PRO A 20 -10.85 -7.86 19.92
CA PRO A 20 -10.24 -6.56 20.25
C PRO A 20 -8.76 -6.63 20.66
N GLY A 21 -8.31 -7.77 21.22
CA GLY A 21 -6.90 -8.01 21.58
C GLY A 21 -5.99 -8.33 20.38
N GLN A 22 -6.58 -8.57 19.20
CA GLN A 22 -5.87 -8.82 17.94
C GLN A 22 -6.16 -7.71 16.91
N SER A 23 -6.83 -6.64 17.33
CA SER A 23 -7.21 -5.52 16.48
C SER A 23 -6.33 -4.31 16.78
N GLN A 24 -5.81 -3.68 15.75
CA GLN A 24 -5.15 -2.38 15.89
C GLN A 24 -6.15 -1.30 16.35
N ARG A 25 -5.65 -0.32 17.09
CA ARG A 25 -6.46 0.74 17.71
C ARG A 25 -6.10 2.11 17.13
N CYS A 26 -7.10 2.96 16.93
CA CYS A 26 -6.86 4.35 16.49
C CYS A 26 -5.97 5.13 17.48
N GLN A 27 -6.11 4.83 18.78
CA GLN A 27 -5.34 5.45 19.85
C GLN A 27 -3.83 5.26 19.65
N TYR A 28 -3.41 4.09 19.18
CA TYR A 28 -2.02 3.80 18.86
C TYR A 28 -1.39 4.87 17.94
N TYR A 29 -2.09 5.18 16.85
CA TYR A 29 -1.65 6.18 15.86
C TYR A 29 -1.82 7.63 16.32
N HIS A 30 -2.63 7.85 17.35
CA HIS A 30 -2.72 9.14 18.03
C HIS A 30 -1.49 9.36 18.92
N ASP A 31 -1.09 8.34 19.67
CA ASP A 31 0.02 8.38 20.62
C ASP A 31 1.39 8.32 19.93
N HIS A 32 1.45 7.76 18.71
CA HIS A 32 2.66 7.68 17.88
C HIS A 32 2.55 8.58 16.63
N PRO A 33 2.73 9.91 16.75
CA PRO A 33 2.46 10.85 15.67
C PRO A 33 3.39 10.70 14.45
N SER A 34 4.55 10.05 14.63
CA SER A 34 5.50 9.69 13.57
C SER A 34 4.95 8.61 12.62
N LEU A 35 3.88 7.92 13.01
CA LEU A 35 3.19 6.91 12.21
C LEU A 35 1.77 7.36 11.85
N LYS A 36 1.28 6.81 10.75
CA LYS A 36 -0.13 6.88 10.33
C LYS A 36 -0.57 5.47 9.96
N PHE A 37 -1.88 5.22 9.99
CA PHE A 37 -2.39 4.02 9.35
C PHE A 37 -2.52 4.25 7.83
N GLY A 38 -2.20 3.22 7.05
CA GLY A 38 -2.55 3.13 5.64
C GLY A 38 -3.43 1.91 5.38
N PHE A 39 -4.19 1.93 4.29
CA PHE A 39 -5.09 0.83 3.92
C PHE A 39 -4.41 -0.09 2.91
N PHE A 40 -4.52 -1.41 3.10
CA PHE A 40 -4.07 -2.39 2.11
C PHE A 40 -4.99 -2.43 0.89
N PHE A 41 -6.30 -2.48 1.13
CA PHE A 41 -7.31 -2.26 0.09
C PHE A 41 -7.83 -0.81 0.14
N PRO A 42 -7.56 0.03 -0.87
CA PRO A 42 -7.95 1.43 -0.85
C PRO A 42 -9.46 1.62 -1.05
N ALA A 43 -10.08 2.44 -0.21
CA ALA A 43 -11.52 2.72 -0.28
C ALA A 43 -11.95 3.43 -1.58
N SER A 44 -11.03 4.08 -2.30
CA SER A 44 -11.29 4.69 -3.60
C SER A 44 -11.63 3.68 -4.70
N LEU A 45 -11.23 2.41 -4.54
CA LEU A 45 -11.50 1.33 -5.51
C LEU A 45 -12.78 0.55 -5.21
N ARG A 46 -13.58 1.01 -4.25
CA ARG A 46 -14.87 0.39 -3.94
C ARG A 46 -15.84 0.55 -5.11
N LYS A 47 -16.58 -0.52 -5.43
CA LYS A 47 -17.67 -0.44 -6.40
C LYS A 47 -18.77 0.47 -5.84
N THR A 48 -19.08 1.53 -6.57
CA THR A 48 -20.03 2.60 -6.19
C THR A 48 -21.49 2.15 -6.12
N SER A 49 -21.81 0.92 -6.56
CA SER A 49 -23.17 0.38 -6.55
C SER A 49 -23.70 0.04 -5.15
N GLU A 50 -22.83 -0.01 -4.13
CA GLU A 50 -23.24 -0.22 -2.74
C GLU A 50 -22.99 1.05 -1.91
N SER A 51 -23.94 1.98 -1.99
CA SER A 51 -23.92 3.27 -1.29
C SER A 51 -23.80 3.18 0.24
N THR A 52 -23.92 1.97 0.82
CA THR A 52 -23.82 1.70 2.26
C THR A 52 -22.56 0.92 2.67
N SER A 53 -21.64 0.61 1.75
CA SER A 53 -20.82 -0.58 1.96
C SER A 53 -19.79 -0.56 3.12
N TYR A 54 -19.28 0.52 3.72
CA TYR A 54 -18.11 0.51 4.68
C TYR A 54 -16.90 -0.42 4.38
N SER A 55 -16.91 -1.24 3.33
CA SER A 55 -15.91 -2.26 3.02
C SER A 55 -14.57 -1.60 2.78
N GLY A 56 -13.52 -2.16 3.37
CA GLY A 56 -12.17 -1.57 3.32
C GLY A 56 -11.92 -0.46 4.33
N LEU A 57 -12.92 0.04 5.05
CA LEU A 57 -12.73 1.03 6.13
C LEU A 57 -12.66 0.36 7.51
N THR A 58 -12.01 -0.80 7.63
CA THR A 58 -11.97 -1.59 8.87
C THR A 58 -10.58 -1.65 9.48
N THR A 59 -10.50 -1.85 10.81
CA THR A 59 -9.23 -2.04 11.55
C THR A 59 -8.40 -3.24 11.06
N SER A 60 -9.05 -4.21 10.42
CA SER A 60 -8.40 -5.38 9.80
C SER A 60 -7.74 -5.10 8.45
N ASN A 61 -8.00 -3.94 7.85
CA ASN A 61 -7.45 -3.54 6.54
C ASN A 61 -6.36 -2.48 6.65
N ILE A 62 -5.88 -2.18 7.86
CA ILE A 62 -4.87 -1.15 8.10
C ILE A 62 -3.52 -1.72 8.53
N GLY A 63 -2.45 -1.00 8.19
CA GLY A 63 -1.09 -1.24 8.69
C GLY A 63 -0.35 0.06 8.96
N PRO A 64 0.72 0.03 9.78
CA PRO A 64 1.45 1.22 10.18
C PRO A 64 2.39 1.71 9.07
N MET A 65 2.16 2.94 8.60
CA MET A 65 2.92 3.59 7.55
C MET A 65 3.52 4.91 8.01
N TYR A 66 4.80 5.13 7.74
CA TYR A 66 5.42 6.45 7.88
C TYR A 66 4.78 7.44 6.91
N PRO A 67 4.60 8.72 7.30
CA PRO A 67 4.01 9.73 6.44
C PRO A 67 4.66 9.85 5.05
N ALA A 68 6.00 9.79 4.98
CA ALA A 68 6.73 9.86 3.71
C ALA A 68 6.42 8.67 2.80
N PHE A 69 6.42 7.45 3.35
CA PHE A 69 6.05 6.23 2.64
C PHE A 69 4.59 6.25 2.20
N LYS A 70 3.68 6.75 3.04
CA LYS A 70 2.24 6.81 2.72
C LYS A 70 1.96 7.63 1.46
N VAL A 71 2.76 8.66 1.16
CA VAL A 71 2.67 9.41 -0.10
C VAL A 71 2.91 8.50 -1.31
N ILE A 72 3.94 7.65 -1.25
CA ILE A 72 4.26 6.68 -2.31
C ILE A 72 3.14 5.64 -2.42
N TRP A 73 2.69 5.10 -1.28
CA TRP A 73 1.62 4.10 -1.22
C TRP A 73 0.31 4.61 -1.81
N ASP A 74 -0.12 5.80 -1.42
CA ASP A 74 -1.36 6.42 -1.88
C ASP A 74 -1.27 6.81 -3.36
N TYR A 75 -0.12 7.30 -3.82
CA TYR A 75 0.08 7.61 -5.24
C TYR A 75 0.03 6.34 -6.10
N PHE A 76 0.67 5.26 -5.65
CA PHE A 76 0.61 3.99 -6.36
C PHE A 76 -0.84 3.52 -6.53
N HIS A 77 -1.61 3.47 -5.45
CA HIS A 77 -2.96 2.91 -5.48
C HIS A 77 -3.98 3.80 -6.19
N ASN A 78 -3.82 5.13 -6.13
CA ASN A 78 -4.78 6.07 -6.73
C ASN A 78 -4.42 6.48 -8.16
N VAL A 79 -3.18 6.27 -8.60
CA VAL A 79 -2.72 6.71 -9.94
C VAL A 79 -2.15 5.54 -10.73
N ILE A 80 -1.05 4.95 -10.25
CA ILE A 80 -0.30 3.93 -11.00
C ILE A 80 -1.13 2.66 -11.20
N LEU A 81 -1.83 2.21 -10.17
CA LEU A 81 -2.66 1.01 -10.24
C LEU A 81 -3.82 1.17 -11.24
N LEU A 82 -4.45 2.34 -11.31
CA LEU A 82 -5.51 2.62 -12.27
C LEU A 82 -4.98 2.59 -13.71
N LYS A 83 -3.75 3.08 -13.94
CA LYS A 83 -3.08 2.99 -15.24
C LYS A 83 -2.87 1.53 -15.65
N TYR A 84 -2.29 0.69 -14.77
CA TYR A 84 -2.14 -0.74 -15.06
C TYR A 84 -3.46 -1.45 -15.31
N ALA A 85 -4.47 -1.19 -14.49
CA ALA A 85 -5.80 -1.78 -14.66
C ALA A 85 -6.39 -1.43 -16.04
N SER A 86 -6.20 -0.19 -16.51
CA SER A 86 -6.65 0.24 -17.83
C SER A 86 -5.86 -0.41 -18.97
N GLU A 87 -4.53 -0.48 -18.86
CA GLU A 87 -3.65 -1.00 -19.91
C GLU A 87 -3.72 -2.53 -20.05
N LYS A 88 -4.01 -3.24 -18.97
CA LYS A 88 -3.98 -4.70 -18.90
C LYS A 88 -5.37 -5.36 -18.89
N ASN A 89 -6.43 -4.59 -19.14
CA ASN A 89 -7.83 -5.07 -19.08
C ASN A 89 -8.18 -5.71 -17.73
N GLY A 90 -7.80 -5.01 -16.67
CA GLY A 90 -7.92 -5.44 -15.28
C GLY A 90 -6.66 -6.11 -14.75
N VAL A 91 -6.40 -5.89 -13.47
CA VAL A 91 -5.30 -6.50 -12.72
C VAL A 91 -5.81 -7.09 -11.42
N ASN A 92 -5.22 -8.21 -11.01
CA ASN A 92 -5.34 -8.73 -9.65
C ASN A 92 -4.19 -8.14 -8.82
N VAL A 93 -4.50 -7.69 -7.61
CA VAL A 93 -3.54 -7.06 -6.71
C VAL A 93 -3.46 -7.87 -5.44
N ILE A 94 -2.24 -8.25 -5.05
CA ILE A 94 -1.94 -8.81 -3.73
C ILE A 94 -0.90 -7.89 -3.10
N SER A 95 -1.19 -7.38 -1.91
CA SER A 95 -0.28 -6.49 -1.21
C SER A 95 -0.23 -6.83 0.28
N GLY A 96 0.89 -6.51 0.93
CA GLY A 96 1.10 -6.86 2.32
C GLY A 96 2.42 -6.35 2.91
N PRO A 97 2.59 -6.50 4.23
CA PRO A 97 3.81 -6.12 4.92
C PRO A 97 4.92 -7.19 4.74
N ILE A 98 6.17 -6.76 4.82
CA ILE A 98 7.35 -7.61 4.96
C ILE A 98 8.11 -7.20 6.22
N PHE A 99 8.54 -8.19 6.99
CA PHE A 99 9.43 -8.01 8.13
C PHE A 99 10.72 -8.75 7.80
N ASP A 100 11.79 -7.98 7.68
CA ASP A 100 13.16 -8.41 7.37
C ASP A 100 14.11 -7.35 7.96
N TYR A 101 14.34 -7.43 9.26
CA TYR A 101 15.10 -6.49 10.08
C TYR A 101 16.59 -6.81 10.11
N ASP A 102 16.98 -8.05 9.83
CA ASP A 102 18.39 -8.46 9.71
C ASP A 102 18.90 -8.45 8.27
N PHE A 103 18.03 -8.15 7.30
CA PHE A 103 18.34 -7.94 5.88
C PHE A 103 18.92 -9.19 5.22
N ASP A 104 18.50 -10.38 5.67
CA ASP A 104 18.94 -11.66 5.11
C ASP A 104 18.09 -12.10 3.90
N GLY A 105 17.02 -11.36 3.61
CA GLY A 105 16.09 -11.63 2.51
C GLY A 105 15.07 -12.74 2.80
N GLN A 106 14.99 -13.20 4.05
CA GLN A 106 13.98 -14.11 4.56
C GLN A 106 13.01 -13.36 5.48
N TYR A 107 11.87 -13.97 5.76
CA TYR A 107 10.91 -13.35 6.67
C TYR A 107 11.38 -13.52 8.11
N ASP A 108 11.26 -12.46 8.91
CA ASP A 108 11.49 -12.55 10.34
C ASP A 108 10.38 -13.34 11.03
N GLY A 109 10.78 -14.25 11.93
CA GLY A 109 9.87 -14.87 12.89
C GLY A 109 9.36 -13.87 13.94
N PHE A 110 8.28 -14.23 14.63
CA PHE A 110 7.66 -13.36 15.64
C PHE A 110 8.64 -12.90 16.74
N GLU A 111 9.53 -13.78 17.21
CA GLU A 111 10.53 -13.43 18.22
C GLU A 111 11.56 -12.41 17.72
N GLN A 112 12.01 -12.52 16.45
CA GLN A 112 12.92 -11.55 15.83
C GLN A 112 12.25 -10.18 15.73
N ILE A 113 10.99 -10.14 15.29
CA ILE A 113 10.20 -8.90 15.21
C ILE A 113 10.05 -8.27 16.59
N GLN A 114 9.69 -9.06 17.62
CA GLN A 114 9.54 -8.56 18.99
C GLN A 114 10.84 -8.05 19.60
N GLN A 115 11.99 -8.64 19.27
CA GLN A 115 13.29 -8.13 19.74
C GLN A 115 13.68 -6.80 19.09
N ARG A 116 13.17 -6.52 17.88
CA ARG A 116 13.46 -5.32 17.10
C ARG A 116 12.42 -4.22 17.30
N SER A 117 11.22 -4.58 17.76
CA SER A 117 10.11 -3.68 18.06
C SER A 117 9.84 -3.67 19.55
N ASN A 118 10.07 -2.52 20.19
CA ASN A 118 9.65 -2.30 21.59
C ASN A 118 8.12 -2.18 21.73
N ASP A 119 7.41 -2.21 20.61
CA ASP A 119 5.98 -2.00 20.52
C ASP A 119 5.23 -3.33 20.37
N THR A 120 4.23 -3.53 21.23
CA THR A 120 3.37 -4.71 21.22
C THR A 120 2.03 -4.48 20.52
N ASP A 121 1.67 -3.22 20.24
CA ASP A 121 0.36 -2.85 19.72
C ASP A 121 0.34 -2.82 18.19
N ALA A 122 1.46 -2.47 17.55
CA ALA A 122 1.66 -2.61 16.11
C ALA A 122 3.13 -2.84 15.74
N TYR A 123 3.40 -3.92 15.00
CA TYR A 123 4.72 -4.16 14.42
C TYR A 123 4.90 -3.35 13.14
N ILE A 124 6.01 -2.62 13.05
CA ILE A 124 6.35 -1.79 11.90
C ILE A 124 7.03 -2.66 10.83
N PRO A 125 6.49 -2.78 9.60
CA PRO A 125 7.14 -3.53 8.52
C PRO A 125 8.43 -2.83 8.05
N THR A 126 9.41 -3.59 7.57
CA THR A 126 10.61 -3.02 6.93
C THR A 126 10.34 -2.67 5.46
N HIS A 127 9.45 -3.42 4.82
CA HIS A 127 8.98 -3.17 3.45
C HIS A 127 7.49 -3.47 3.32
N TYR A 128 6.92 -3.05 2.19
CA TYR A 128 5.62 -3.52 1.73
C TYR A 128 5.77 -4.09 0.32
N TYR A 129 5.11 -5.20 0.05
CA TYR A 129 5.05 -5.75 -1.29
C TYR A 129 3.75 -5.41 -2.00
N ILE A 130 3.83 -5.35 -3.32
CA ILE A 130 2.69 -5.27 -4.23
C ILE A 130 2.95 -6.20 -5.40
N ILE A 131 2.05 -7.14 -5.64
CA ILE A 131 2.09 -8.06 -6.76
C ILE A 131 0.87 -7.77 -7.62
N LEU A 132 1.13 -7.39 -8.87
CA LEU A 132 0.13 -7.23 -9.91
C LEU A 132 0.17 -8.47 -10.80
N THR A 133 -0.98 -9.06 -11.05
CA THR A 133 -1.14 -10.14 -12.02
C THR A 133 -2.14 -9.69 -13.07
N SER A 134 -1.91 -10.03 -14.34
CA SER A 134 -2.86 -9.82 -15.43
C SER A 134 -2.80 -10.97 -16.43
N CYS A 135 -3.72 -11.00 -17.40
CA CYS A 135 -3.53 -11.86 -18.56
C CYS A 135 -2.39 -11.30 -19.43
N LYS A 136 -1.55 -12.17 -20.00
CA LYS A 136 -0.50 -11.72 -20.94
C LYS A 136 -1.11 -11.17 -22.24
N ASN A 137 -2.25 -11.71 -22.65
CA ASN A 137 -3.07 -11.15 -23.72
C ASN A 137 -3.98 -10.05 -23.12
N SER A 138 -3.63 -8.78 -23.34
CA SER A 138 -4.42 -7.63 -22.83
C SER A 138 -5.81 -7.50 -23.45
N SER A 139 -6.14 -8.31 -24.48
CA SER A 139 -7.51 -8.39 -25.02
C SER A 139 -8.44 -9.21 -24.12
N GLU A 140 -7.90 -10.04 -23.22
CA GLU A 140 -8.65 -10.89 -22.29
C GLU A 140 -8.56 -10.32 -20.86
N SER A 141 -9.69 -10.30 -20.15
CA SER A 141 -9.66 -10.02 -18.71
C SER A 141 -9.12 -11.23 -17.96
N LEU A 142 -8.56 -11.02 -16.76
CA LEU A 142 -8.10 -12.12 -15.91
C LEU A 142 -9.13 -13.21 -15.65
N LEU A 143 -10.42 -12.88 -15.53
CA LEU A 143 -11.50 -13.84 -15.29
C LEU A 143 -11.72 -14.79 -16.47
N LEU A 144 -11.35 -14.37 -17.68
CA LEU A 144 -11.52 -15.10 -18.93
C LEU A 144 -10.19 -15.56 -19.52
N CYS A 145 -9.08 -15.31 -18.83
CA CYS A 145 -7.74 -15.56 -19.35
C CYS A 145 -7.51 -17.07 -19.50
N THR A 146 -7.31 -17.51 -20.73
CA THR A 146 -6.99 -18.93 -21.03
C THR A 146 -5.51 -19.16 -21.29
N GLY A 147 -4.78 -18.07 -21.58
CA GLY A 147 -3.35 -18.07 -21.87
C GLY A 147 -2.46 -17.86 -20.65
N PRO A 148 -1.16 -17.61 -20.87
CA PRO A 148 -0.23 -17.32 -19.79
C PRO A 148 -0.57 -16.01 -19.08
N LEU A 149 -0.21 -15.96 -17.79
CA LEU A 149 -0.31 -14.75 -16.98
C LEU A 149 0.93 -13.87 -17.17
N ASP A 150 0.76 -12.59 -16.90
CA ASP A 150 1.81 -11.59 -16.78
C ASP A 150 1.85 -11.08 -15.34
N MET A 151 3.03 -10.79 -14.81
CA MET A 151 3.22 -10.42 -13.41
C MET A 151 4.23 -9.28 -13.27
N ILE A 152 3.90 -8.31 -12.42
CA ILE A 152 4.81 -7.25 -11.98
C ILE A 152 4.80 -7.25 -10.45
N SER A 153 5.98 -7.24 -9.82
CA SER A 153 6.10 -7.18 -8.37
C SER A 153 6.96 -6.00 -7.92
N TYR A 154 6.61 -5.45 -6.77
CA TYR A 154 7.33 -4.38 -6.09
C TYR A 154 7.60 -4.81 -4.65
N VAL A 155 8.80 -4.54 -4.15
CA VAL A 155 9.14 -4.56 -2.73
C VAL A 155 9.62 -3.14 -2.39
N VAL A 156 8.78 -2.39 -1.68
CA VAL A 156 8.99 -0.96 -1.45
C VAL A 156 9.49 -0.75 -0.02
N PRO A 157 10.66 -0.12 0.19
CA PRO A 157 11.21 0.09 1.52
C PRO A 157 10.36 1.07 2.33
N HIS A 158 10.03 0.67 3.55
CA HIS A 158 9.18 1.43 4.45
C HIS A 158 10.02 2.41 5.28
N ARG A 159 10.29 3.60 4.73
CA ARG A 159 11.21 4.59 5.31
C ARG A 159 10.50 5.83 5.84
N THR A 160 11.15 6.50 6.80
CA THR A 160 10.70 7.76 7.41
C THR A 160 10.82 8.97 6.47
N GLU A 161 11.62 8.85 5.42
CA GLU A 161 11.89 9.89 4.42
C GLU A 161 12.03 9.29 3.02
N ASN A 162 11.80 10.11 1.98
CA ASN A 162 11.91 9.74 0.57
C ASN A 162 13.24 10.25 -0.05
N SER A 163 14.32 10.27 0.74
CA SER A 163 15.62 10.79 0.30
C SER A 163 16.22 10.03 -0.88
N GLU A 164 15.89 8.74 -1.01
CA GLU A 164 16.26 7.90 -2.15
C GLU A 164 15.72 8.41 -3.49
N SER A 165 14.58 9.12 -3.48
CA SER A 165 14.00 9.68 -4.69
C SER A 165 14.64 10.99 -5.14
N CYS A 166 15.60 11.55 -4.37
CA CYS A 166 16.36 12.77 -4.68
C CYS A 166 15.52 14.00 -5.08
N ALA A 167 14.21 14.01 -4.83
CA ALA A 167 13.32 15.12 -5.12
C ALA A 167 13.42 16.15 -3.99
N VAL A 168 14.56 16.85 -3.90
CA VAL A 168 14.88 17.74 -2.77
C VAL A 168 14.00 19.00 -2.74
N SER A 169 13.28 19.35 -3.81
CA SER A 169 12.37 20.51 -3.82
C SER A 169 11.48 20.56 -5.07
N CYS A 170 11.02 19.42 -5.58
CA CYS A 170 10.11 19.42 -6.72
C CYS A 170 8.68 19.28 -6.18
N PHE A 171 7.84 20.29 -6.37
CA PHE A 171 6.40 20.03 -6.52
C PHE A 171 6.31 18.98 -7.63
N LEU A 172 6.18 17.70 -7.26
CA LEU A 172 6.28 16.59 -8.19
C LEU A 172 5.17 16.73 -9.24
N SER A 173 5.52 17.24 -10.42
CA SER A 173 4.69 17.09 -11.59
C SER A 173 4.71 15.62 -11.98
N LEU A 174 3.51 15.09 -12.28
CA LEU A 174 3.19 13.69 -12.61
C LEU A 174 4.16 12.97 -13.57
N SER A 175 4.97 13.69 -14.34
CA SER A 175 5.94 13.14 -15.30
C SER A 175 7.12 12.40 -14.69
N GLU A 176 7.54 12.70 -13.45
CA GLU A 176 8.80 12.15 -12.91
C GLU A 176 8.64 10.76 -12.26
N ILE A 177 7.43 10.39 -11.82
CA ILE A 177 7.19 9.02 -11.30
C ILE A 177 7.18 7.99 -12.45
N GLU A 178 6.85 8.39 -13.67
CA GLU A 178 6.97 7.53 -14.85
C GLU A 178 8.43 7.16 -15.15
N ALA A 179 9.41 8.00 -14.76
CA ALA A 179 10.83 7.74 -15.01
C ALA A 179 11.41 6.60 -14.13
N ILE A 180 10.79 6.30 -12.98
CA ILE A 180 11.17 5.12 -12.16
C ILE A 180 10.80 3.82 -12.89
N HIS A 181 9.72 3.84 -13.68
CA HIS A 181 9.26 2.66 -14.41
C HIS A 181 10.15 2.28 -15.60
N VAL A 182 10.88 3.25 -16.17
CA VAL A 182 11.67 3.04 -17.41
C VAL A 182 13.02 2.35 -17.15
N LYS A 183 13.57 2.36 -15.93
CA LYS A 183 14.91 1.79 -15.67
C LYS A 183 14.97 0.29 -15.39
N GLN A 184 13.84 -0.39 -15.18
CA GLN A 184 13.83 -1.86 -14.95
C GLN A 184 13.47 -2.68 -16.20
N GLY A 185 13.24 -2.05 -17.35
CA GLY A 185 12.79 -2.72 -18.58
C GLY A 185 13.88 -3.18 -19.56
N ASN A 186 15.16 -2.89 -19.34
CA ASN A 186 16.24 -3.24 -20.28
C ASN A 186 17.43 -3.90 -19.57
N SER A 187 17.23 -5.15 -19.16
CA SER A 187 18.34 -6.08 -18.97
C SER A 187 17.83 -7.52 -19.12
N SER A 188 17.84 -8.02 -20.35
CA SER A 188 17.93 -9.44 -20.62
C SER A 188 19.20 -9.68 -21.45
N PRO A 189 19.95 -10.77 -21.19
CA PRO A 189 21.11 -11.15 -21.98
C PRO A 189 20.75 -11.57 -23.41
#